data_AF-A0A1C3E752-F1
#
_entry.id   AF-A0A1C3E752-F1
#
_cell.length_a   1.000
_cell.length_b   1.000
_cell.length_c   1.000
_cell.angle_alpha   90.00
_cell.angle_beta   90.00
_cell.angle_gamma   90.00
#
_symmetry.space_group_name_H-M   'P 1'
#
loop_
_entity.id
_entity.type
_entity.pdbx_description
1 polymer ?
#
loop_
_entity_poly.entity_id
_entity_poly.type
_entity_poly.pdbx_seq_one_letter_code
_entity_poly.pdbx_strand_id
1 'polypeptide(L)' 'MFQNAMEFWSQNILLANTSHAAGGFGLATVFQRYLSGKAAKPFLPVIVGWILLAFCLITHLYAFTR' A
#
# COMPACT_ATOMS: atom_id res chain seq x y z
N MET A 1 -19.88 -9.55 -0.70
CA MET A 1 -18.79 -8.63 -0.31
C MET A 1 -17.42 -9.31 -0.38
N PHE A 2 -17.12 -10.31 0.45
CA PHE A 2 -15.83 -11.02 0.35
C PHE A 2 -15.67 -11.83 -0.95
N GLN A 3 -16.74 -12.50 -1.44
CA GLN A 3 -16.70 -13.19 -2.73
C GLN A 3 -16.35 -12.25 -3.89
N ASN A 4 -17.02 -11.10 -3.97
CA ASN A 4 -16.80 -10.14 -5.05
C ASN A 4 -15.38 -9.56 -5.03
N ALA A 5 -14.84 -9.28 -3.84
CA ALA A 5 -13.45 -8.86 -3.69
C ALA A 5 -12.47 -9.95 -4.17
N MET A 6 -12.72 -11.22 -3.81
CA MET A 6 -11.90 -12.34 -4.28
C MET A 6 -11.97 -12.50 -5.80
N GLU A 7 -13.16 -12.33 -6.39
CA GLU A 7 -13.35 -12.38 -7.84
C GLU A 7 -12.62 -11.23 -8.54
N PHE A 8 -12.76 -10.00 -8.04
CA PHE A 8 -12.02 -8.83 -8.53
C PHE A 8 -10.51 -9.06 -8.51
N TRP A 9 -9.97 -9.57 -7.40
CA TRP A 9 -8.54 -9.83 -7.28
C TRP A 9 -8.05 -10.96 -8.19
N SER A 10 -8.86 -11.99 -8.39
CA SER A 10 -8.54 -13.09 -9.32
C SER A 10 -8.43 -12.60 -10.78
N GLN A 11 -9.22 -11.59 -11.14
CA GLN A 11 -9.21 -10.96 -12.46
C GLN A 11 -8.12 -9.89 -12.61
N ASN A 12 -7.58 -9.37 -11.50
CA ASN A 12 -6.65 -8.24 -11.47
C ASN A 12 -5.36 -8.57 -10.70
N ILE A 13 -4.73 -9.69 -11.03
CA ILE A 13 -3.54 -10.22 -10.33
C ILE A 13 -2.37 -9.22 -10.29
N LEU A 14 -2.14 -8.48 -11.38
CA LEU A 14 -1.10 -7.45 -11.41
C LEU A 14 -1.41 -6.32 -10.44
N LEU A 15 -2.65 -5.84 -10.42
CA LEU A 15 -3.08 -4.79 -9.49
C LEU A 15 -2.98 -5.26 -8.04
N ALA A 16 -3.35 -6.52 -7.76
CA ALA A 16 -3.23 -7.14 -6.44
C ALA A 16 -1.78 -7.06 -5.95
N ASN A 17 -0.85 -7.63 -6.72
CA ASN A 17 0.57 -7.65 -6.36
C ASN A 17 1.17 -6.25 -6.25
N THR A 18 0.83 -5.35 -7.17
CA THR A 18 1.34 -3.97 -7.15
C THR A 18 0.79 -3.19 -5.95
N SER A 19 -0.47 -3.41 -5.59
CA SER A 19 -1.09 -2.80 -4.40
C SER A 19 -0.45 -3.29 -3.10
N HIS A 20 -0.17 -4.59 -2.97
CA HIS A 20 0.51 -5.15 -1.80
C HIS A 20 1.97 -4.73 -1.73
N ALA A 21 2.68 -4.70 -2.86
CA ALA A 21 4.04 -4.18 -2.92
C ALA A 21 4.09 -2.71 -2.49
N ALA A 22 3.17 -1.89 -3.00
CA ALA A 22 3.03 -0.49 -2.58
C ALA A 22 2.69 -0.37 -1.09
N GLY A 23 1.76 -1.17 -0.58
CA GLY A 23 1.40 -1.18 0.85
C GLY A 23 2.58 -1.54 1.74
N GLY A 24 3.28 -2.64 1.45
CA GLY A 24 4.44 -3.09 2.21
C GLY A 24 5.60 -2.10 2.15
N PHE A 25 5.93 -1.59 0.96
CA PHE A 25 7.02 -0.63 0.77
C PHE A 25 6.69 0.75 1.38
N GLY A 26 5.43 1.19 1.28
CA GLY A 26 4.94 2.40 1.90
C GLY A 26 5.02 2.35 3.43
N LEU A 27 4.59 1.23 4.02
CA LEU A 27 4.70 0.98 5.45
C LEU A 27 6.16 0.99 5.92
N ALA A 28 7.05 0.30 5.19
CA ALA A 28 8.48 0.28 5.50
C ALA A 28 9.09 1.69 5.47
N THR A 29 8.70 2.54 4.51
CA THR A 29 9.18 3.92 4.40
C THR A 29 8.72 4.77 5.60
N VAL A 30 7.45 4.64 6.00
CA VAL A 30 6.91 5.35 7.17
C VAL A 30 7.59 4.88 8.46
N PHE A 31 7.76 3.57 8.62
CA PHE A 31 8.46 3.01 9.78
C PHE A 31 9.93 3.38 9.82
N GLN A 32 10.62 3.43 8.69
CA GLN A 32 12.00 3.91 8.64
C GLN A 32 12.08 5.33 9.22
N ARG A 33 11.17 6.24 8.82
CA ARG A 33 11.15 7.60 9.38
C ARG A 33 10.82 7.62 10.88
N TYR A 34 9.91 6.75 11.31
CA TYR A 34 9.51 6.66 12.72
C TYR A 34 10.65 6.15 13.62
N LEU A 35 11.26 5.03 13.24
CA LEU A 35 12.30 4.35 14.03
C LEU A 35 13.64 5.07 14.00
N SER A 36 13.98 5.69 12.86
CA SER A 36 15.30 6.32 12.68
C SER A 36 15.37 7.74 13.26
N GLY A 37 14.30 8.22 13.89
CA GLY A 37 14.20 9.54 14.49
C GLY A 37 14.40 10.70 13.48
N LYS A 38 14.59 11.92 14.00
CA LYS A 38 14.71 13.13 13.17
C LYS A 38 15.99 13.16 12.31
N ALA A 39 17.04 12.45 12.72
CA ALA A 39 18.39 12.55 12.15
C ALA A 39 18.63 11.70 10.90
N ALA A 40 17.93 10.57 10.73
CA ALA A 40 18.11 9.76 9.54
C ALA A 40 17.25 10.28 8.38
N LYS A 41 17.88 10.42 7.22
CA LYS A 41 17.19 10.65 5.95
C LYS A 41 16.64 9.30 5.48
N PRO A 42 15.30 9.12 5.41
CA PRO A 42 14.75 7.89 4.87
C PRO A 42 15.17 7.71 3.40
N PHE A 43 15.22 6.47 2.92
CA PHE A 43 15.61 6.16 1.53
C PHE A 43 14.70 6.90 0.52
N LEU A 44 13.42 7.06 0.88
CA LEU A 44 12.46 7.89 0.17
C LEU A 44 11.81 8.92 1.11
N PRO A 45 11.36 10.07 0.59
CA PRO A 45 10.55 11.01 1.35
C PRO A 45 9.33 10.31 1.97
N VAL A 46 9.05 10.59 3.24
CA VAL A 46 7.93 9.94 3.98
C VAL A 46 6.57 10.13 3.29
N ILE A 47 6.41 11.22 2.53
CA ILE A 47 5.20 11.49 1.75
C ILE A 47 4.95 10.43 0.67
N VAL A 48 6.01 9.87 0.06
CA VAL A 48 5.91 8.76 -0.89
C VAL A 48 5.34 7.53 -0.19
N GLY A 49 5.79 7.26 1.04
CA GLY A 49 5.26 6.16 1.85
C GLY A 49 3.76 6.28 2.09
N TRP A 50 3.28 7.48 2.44
CA TRP A 50 1.85 7.75 2.63
C TRP A 50 1.04 7.61 1.34
N ILE A 51 1.57 8.05 0.20
CA ILE A 51 0.92 7.90 -1.10
C ILE A 51 0.74 6.42 -1.45
N LEU A 52 1.77 5.60 -1.23
CA LEU A 52 1.73 4.17 -1.51
C LEU A 52 0.75 3.42 -0.59
N LEU A 53 0.70 3.80 0.69
CA LEU A 53 -0.30 3.28 1.63
C LEU A 53 -1.72 3.65 1.22
N ALA A 54 -1.95 4.91 0.81
CA ALA A 54 -3.24 5.36 0.32
C ALA A 54 -3.68 4.58 -0.93
N PHE A 55 -2.76 4.35 -1.88
CA PHE A 55 -3.03 3.52 -3.05
C PHE A 55 -3.44 2.09 -2.67
N CYS A 56 -2.71 1.44 -1.76
CA CYS A 56 -3.05 0.11 -1.26
C CYS A 56 -4.43 0.10 -0.59
N LEU A 57 -4.74 1.08 0.25
CA LEU A 57 -6.02 1.17 0.94
C LEU A 57 -7.18 1.38 -0.04
N ILE A 58 -7.05 2.36 -0.95
CA ILE A 58 -8.10 2.70 -1.93
C ILE A 58 -8.40 1.50 -2.83
N THR A 59 -7.38 0.77 -3.28
CA THR A 59 -7.57 -0.43 -4.11
C THR A 59 -8.29 -1.55 -3.37
N HIS A 60 -8.01 -1.75 -2.07
CA HIS A 60 -8.78 -2.69 -1.24
C HIS A 60 -10.23 -2.25 -1.06
N LEU A 61 -10.46 -0.98 -0.71
CA LEU A 61 -11.82 -0.43 -0.57
C LEU A 61 -12.61 -0.57 -1.88
N TYR A 62 -11.99 -0.26 -3.02
CA TYR A 62 -12.62 -0.43 -4.33
C TYR A 62 -12.97 -1.89 -4.62
N ALA A 63 -12.04 -2.83 -4.35
CA ALA A 63 -12.28 -4.25 -4.50
C ALA A 63 -13.45 -4.77 -3.64
N PHE A 64 -13.67 -4.19 -2.46
CA PHE A 64 -14.83 -4.53 -1.62
C PHE A 64 -16.16 -3.95 -2.10
N THR A 65 -16.13 -2.90 -2.92
CA THR A 65 -17.33 -2.25 -3.48
C THR A 65 -17.78 -2.83 -4.82
N ARG A 66 -16.91 -3.56 -5.50
CA ARG A 66 -17.24 -4.39 -6.68
C ARG A 66 -17.66 -5.77 -6.17
#